data_AF-A0A8K0P1I5-F1
#
_entry.id   AF-A0A8K0P1I5-F1
#
_cell.length_a   1.000
_cell.length_b   1.000
_cell.length_c   1.000
_cell.angle_alpha   90.00
_cell.angle_beta   90.00
_cell.angle_gamma   90.00
#
_symmetry.space_group_name_H-M   'P 1'
#
loop_
_entity.id
_entity.type
_entity.pdbx_description
1 polymer ?
#
loop_
_entity_poly.entity_id
_entity_poly.type
_entity_poly.pdbx_seq_one_letter_code
_entity_poly.pdbx_strand_id
1 'polypeptide(L)'
;MAYGRLCLAALLVFLVVGAVLSDTPPKYTNKYDNVDVDRILNNARILNNYIKCLMEEGPCTAEGRELKRTLPDALKTGCEKCSEKQRNTAERVIKHLMDNRARDWDRLLKKYDPSGEYRKKYEKTFKSN
;
A
#
# COMPACT_ATOMS: atom_id res chain seq x y z
N MET A 1 13.23 10.73 -64.37
CA MET A 1 12.19 9.88 -63.75
C MET A 1 12.51 9.75 -62.28
N ALA A 2 11.96 10.68 -61.50
CA ALA A 2 12.36 10.99 -60.13
C ALA A 2 11.21 10.65 -59.17
N TYR A 3 10.85 9.37 -59.03
CA TYR A 3 9.82 8.94 -58.05
C TYR A 3 10.10 7.57 -57.41
N GLY A 4 11.21 6.89 -57.74
CA GLY A 4 11.49 5.52 -57.26
C GLY A 4 12.31 5.42 -55.97
N ARG A 5 12.96 6.51 -55.52
CA ARG A 5 13.83 6.50 -54.33
C ARG A 5 13.22 7.15 -53.09
N LEU A 6 12.11 7.88 -53.22
CA LEU A 6 11.45 8.54 -52.10
C LEU A 6 10.52 7.61 -51.28
N CYS A 7 10.09 6.46 -51.83
CA CYS A 7 9.16 5.57 -51.11
C CYS A 7 9.81 4.70 -50.02
N LEU A 8 11.13 4.47 -50.07
CA LEU A 8 11.81 3.61 -49.08
C LEU A 8 12.19 4.37 -47.81
N ALA A 9 12.41 5.69 -47.88
CA ALA A 9 12.75 6.50 -46.72
C ALA A 9 11.52 6.87 -45.87
N ALA A 10 10.33 6.91 -46.46
CA ALA A 10 9.09 7.25 -45.75
C ALA A 10 8.50 6.10 -44.91
N LEU A 11 8.91 4.84 -45.18
CA LEU A 11 8.36 3.66 -44.51
C LEU A 11 9.12 3.24 -43.24
N LEU A 12 10.33 3.74 -43.02
CA LEU A 12 11.13 3.42 -41.84
C LEU A 12 10.91 4.36 -40.65
N VAL A 13 10.31 5.53 -40.85
CA VAL A 13 10.06 6.51 -39.76
C VAL A 13 8.75 6.23 -39.00
N PHE A 14 7.86 5.38 -39.54
CA PHE A 14 6.59 5.04 -38.89
C PHE A 14 6.63 3.82 -37.95
N LEU A 15 7.77 3.13 -37.83
CA LEU A 15 7.93 1.92 -36.99
C LEU A 15 8.52 2.19 -35.59
N VAL A 16 8.46 3.44 -35.11
CA VAL A 16 8.87 3.80 -33.73
C VAL A 16 7.66 4.25 -32.89
N VAL A 17 6.45 3.94 -33.31
CA VAL A 17 5.24 4.22 -32.52
C VAL A 17 4.95 3.03 -31.61
N GLY A 18 5.29 3.18 -30.33
CA GLY A 18 4.39 2.72 -29.27
C GLY A 18 4.77 1.46 -28.50
N ALA A 19 6.03 1.27 -28.11
CA ALA A 19 6.29 0.53 -26.87
C ALA A 19 6.15 1.50 -25.69
N VAL A 20 4.92 1.92 -25.39
CA VAL A 20 4.60 2.47 -24.05
C VAL A 20 4.74 1.30 -23.08
N LEU A 21 5.97 1.11 -22.57
CA LEU A 21 6.17 0.34 -21.36
C LEU A 21 5.38 1.08 -20.29
N SER A 22 4.20 0.55 -19.96
CA SER A 22 3.45 1.01 -18.81
C SER A 22 4.33 0.72 -17.60
N ASP A 23 5.06 1.73 -17.14
CA ASP A 23 5.89 1.69 -15.93
C ASP A 23 4.98 1.77 -14.69
N THR A 24 3.91 0.99 -14.69
CA THR A 24 3.07 0.84 -13.51
C THR A 24 3.80 -0.13 -12.59
N PRO A 25 4.22 0.32 -11.39
CA PRO A 25 4.90 -0.57 -10.47
C PRO A 25 4.01 -1.77 -10.14
N PRO A 26 4.58 -2.98 -10.01
CA PRO A 26 3.80 -4.18 -9.72
C PRO A 26 3.07 -3.99 -8.38
N LYS A 27 1.75 -4.23 -8.40
CA LYS A 27 0.89 -4.09 -7.22
C LYS A 27 1.23 -5.13 -6.15
N TYR A 28 0.89 -4.85 -4.89
CA TYR A 28 0.95 -5.85 -3.84
C TYR A 28 -0.02 -6.99 -4.12
N THR A 29 0.25 -8.17 -3.56
CA THR A 29 -0.66 -9.31 -3.72
C THR A 29 -2.04 -8.98 -3.15
N ASN A 30 -3.09 -9.38 -3.87
CA ASN A 30 -4.48 -9.25 -3.45
C ASN A 30 -5.02 -10.53 -2.79
N LYS A 31 -4.15 -11.52 -2.55
CA LYS A 31 -4.54 -12.84 -1.97
C LYS A 31 -5.30 -12.71 -0.65
N TYR A 32 -4.99 -11.67 0.13
CA TYR A 32 -5.58 -11.43 1.45
C TYR A 32 -6.60 -10.29 1.45
N ASP A 33 -6.99 -9.77 0.29
CA ASP A 33 -7.95 -8.67 0.21
C ASP A 33 -9.33 -9.07 0.76
N ASN A 34 -9.66 -10.36 0.86
CA ASN A 34 -10.93 -10.88 1.41
C ASN A 34 -10.90 -11.23 2.89
N VAL A 35 -9.86 -10.84 3.62
CA VAL A 35 -9.81 -11.03 5.07
C VAL A 35 -10.91 -10.18 5.74
N ASP A 36 -11.58 -10.77 6.72
CA ASP A 36 -12.59 -10.10 7.52
C ASP A 36 -11.94 -9.17 8.56
N VAL A 37 -11.68 -7.95 8.10
CA VAL A 37 -11.04 -6.89 8.90
C VAL A 37 -11.92 -6.51 10.08
N ASP A 38 -13.24 -6.48 9.92
CA ASP A 38 -14.16 -6.05 10.99
C ASP A 38 -14.16 -7.07 12.12
N ARG A 39 -14.09 -8.37 11.81
CA ARG A 39 -13.88 -9.42 12.82
C ARG A 39 -12.54 -9.27 13.55
N ILE A 40 -11.47 -8.89 12.84
CA ILE A 40 -10.15 -8.67 13.47
C ILE A 40 -10.22 -7.47 14.42
N LEU A 41 -10.74 -6.33 13.96
CA LEU A 41 -10.81 -5.10 14.75
C LEU A 41 -11.72 -5.25 15.98
N ASN A 42 -12.83 -5.99 15.86
CA ASN A 42 -13.75 -6.24 16.97
C ASN A 42 -13.30 -7.37 17.92
N ASN A 43 -12.20 -8.05 17.62
CA ASN A 43 -11.68 -9.13 18.47
C ASN A 43 -10.30 -8.76 19.03
N ALA A 44 -10.28 -8.28 20.28
CA ALA A 44 -9.06 -7.84 20.95
C ALA A 44 -7.93 -8.90 20.93
N ARG A 45 -8.26 -10.20 21.07
CA ARG A 45 -7.27 -11.28 21.03
C ARG A 45 -6.62 -11.39 19.65
N ILE A 46 -7.41 -11.35 18.58
CA ILE A 46 -6.89 -11.45 17.21
C ILE A 46 -6.09 -10.19 16.86
N LEU A 47 -6.65 -9.00 17.12
CA LEU A 47 -5.95 -7.73 16.87
C LEU A 47 -4.60 -7.65 17.61
N ASN A 48 -4.55 -8.10 18.88
CA ASN A 48 -3.31 -8.16 19.64
C ASN A 48 -2.24 -9.03 18.97
N ASN A 49 -2.63 -10.15 18.34
CA ASN A 49 -1.70 -11.01 17.64
C ASN A 49 -1.14 -10.33 16.38
N TYR A 50 -1.96 -9.59 15.63
CA TYR A 50 -1.48 -8.80 14.50
C TYR A 50 -0.52 -7.69 14.95
N ILE A 51 -0.85 -6.97 16.02
CA ILE A 51 0.03 -5.92 16.56
C ILE A 51 1.36 -6.53 17.02
N LYS A 52 1.34 -7.63 17.76
CA LYS A 52 2.57 -8.34 18.17
C LYS A 52 3.39 -8.81 16.97
N CYS A 53 2.74 -9.32 15.93
CA CYS A 53 3.42 -9.70 14.69
C CYS A 53 4.15 -8.51 14.05
N LEU A 54 3.48 -7.36 13.89
CA LEU A 54 4.08 -6.13 13.33
C LEU A 54 5.20 -5.60 14.23
N MET A 55 5.03 -5.69 15.55
CA MET A 55 6.04 -5.28 16.52
C MET A 55 7.19 -6.28 16.67
N GLU A 56 7.09 -7.47 16.07
CA GLU A 56 8.06 -8.58 16.18
C GLU A 56 8.17 -9.18 17.58
N GLU A 57 7.05 -9.15 18.31
CA GLU A 57 6.89 -9.64 19.68
C GLU A 57 6.08 -10.95 19.74
N GLY A 58 5.82 -11.57 18.59
CA GLY A 58 5.01 -12.77 18.52
C GLY A 58 4.92 -13.36 17.11
N PRO A 59 4.24 -14.51 16.98
CA PRO A 59 4.09 -15.19 15.71
C PRO A 59 3.21 -14.37 14.76
N CYS A 60 3.43 -14.56 13.46
CA CYS A 60 2.66 -13.95 12.40
C CYS A 60 1.85 -15.00 11.62
N THR A 61 0.60 -14.67 11.29
CA THR A 61 -0.15 -15.38 10.26
C THR A 61 0.49 -15.16 8.88
N ALA A 62 0.07 -15.92 7.86
CA ALA A 62 0.55 -15.71 6.49
C ALA A 62 0.23 -14.29 5.98
N GLU A 63 -0.98 -13.79 6.26
CA GLU A 63 -1.38 -12.42 5.97
C GLU A 63 -0.57 -11.40 6.78
N GLY A 64 -0.45 -11.60 8.10
CA GLY A 64 0.30 -10.67 8.95
C GLY A 64 1.77 -10.54 8.52
N ARG A 65 2.38 -11.62 8.01
CA ARG A 65 3.72 -11.56 7.41
C ARG A 65 3.75 -10.73 6.13
N GLU A 66 2.76 -10.90 5.26
CA GLU A 66 2.68 -10.11 4.03
C GLU A 66 2.50 -8.62 4.36
N LEU A 67 1.58 -8.29 5.25
CA LEU A 67 1.38 -6.92 5.75
C LEU A 67 2.67 -6.36 6.35
N LYS A 68 3.35 -7.10 7.23
CA LYS A 68 4.61 -6.66 7.83
C LYS A 68 5.68 -6.36 6.77
N ARG A 69 5.74 -7.16 5.70
CA ARG A 69 6.70 -7.01 4.60
C ARG A 69 6.41 -5.77 3.74
N THR A 70 5.14 -5.53 3.41
CA THR A 70 4.74 -4.47 2.47
C THR A 70 4.53 -3.12 3.15
N LEU A 71 4.22 -3.11 4.45
CA LEU A 71 3.89 -1.88 5.19
C LEU A 71 4.96 -0.78 5.09
N PRO A 72 6.28 -1.05 5.22
CA PRO A 72 7.29 -0.01 5.07
C PRO A 72 7.31 0.63 3.68
N ASP A 73 7.14 -0.16 2.61
CA ASP A 73 7.10 0.34 1.24
C ASP A 73 5.81 1.14 0.99
N ALA A 74 4.67 0.66 1.50
CA ALA A 74 3.39 1.37 1.42
C ALA A 74 3.44 2.71 2.14
N LEU A 75 4.10 2.76 3.30
CA LEU A 75 4.41 3.99 4.03
C LEU A 75 5.60 4.77 3.46
N LYS A 76 6.30 4.33 2.42
CA LYS A 76 7.29 5.20 1.77
C LYS A 76 6.71 5.85 0.52
N THR A 77 5.87 5.10 -0.19
CA THR A 77 5.32 5.43 -1.50
C THR A 77 3.90 5.99 -1.43
N GLY A 78 3.31 6.11 -0.23
CA GLY A 78 1.91 6.52 -0.09
C GLY A 78 0.93 5.49 -0.67
N CYS A 79 1.23 4.20 -0.49
CA CYS A 79 0.42 3.06 -0.93
C CYS A 79 0.28 2.98 -2.47
N GLU A 80 1.28 3.42 -3.25
CA GLU A 80 1.22 3.45 -4.71
C GLU A 80 0.79 2.10 -5.33
N LYS A 81 1.34 1.00 -4.77
CA LYS A 81 1.09 -0.38 -5.20
C LYS A 81 -0.16 -1.03 -4.60
N CYS A 82 -0.90 -0.32 -3.74
CA CYS A 82 -2.05 -0.87 -3.06
C CYS A 82 -3.28 -0.98 -3.97
N SER A 83 -4.05 -2.06 -3.79
CA SER A 83 -5.40 -2.15 -4.34
C SER A 83 -6.34 -1.12 -3.67
N GLU A 84 -7.46 -0.80 -4.32
CA GLU A 84 -8.49 0.05 -3.73
C GLU A 84 -9.00 -0.53 -2.40
N LYS A 85 -9.18 -1.86 -2.37
CA LYS A 85 -9.62 -2.56 -1.16
C LYS A 85 -8.59 -2.48 -0.03
N GLN A 86 -7.30 -2.53 -0.34
CA GLN A 86 -6.22 -2.34 0.64
C GLN A 86 -6.21 -0.92 1.19
N ARG A 87 -6.43 0.10 0.36
CA ARG A 87 -6.52 1.51 0.78
C ARG A 87 -7.71 1.73 1.72
N ASN A 88 -8.91 1.29 1.33
CA ASN A 88 -10.12 1.40 2.14
C ASN A 88 -9.99 0.64 3.47
N THR A 89 -9.34 -0.52 3.43
CA THR A 89 -9.05 -1.31 4.63
C THR A 89 -8.06 -0.59 5.54
N ALA A 90 -6.98 -0.02 5.00
CA ALA A 90 -6.00 0.72 5.77
C ALA A 90 -6.63 1.91 6.49
N GLU A 91 -7.50 2.68 5.84
CA GLU A 91 -8.21 3.81 6.45
C GLU A 91 -9.06 3.37 7.65
N ARG A 92 -9.82 2.28 7.50
CA ARG A 92 -10.63 1.72 8.61
C ARG A 92 -9.76 1.27 9.79
N VAL A 93 -8.67 0.57 9.51
CA VAL A 93 -7.74 0.09 10.54
C VAL A 93 -7.09 1.26 11.27
N ILE A 94 -6.61 2.26 10.53
CA ILE A 94 -5.96 3.45 11.10
C ILE A 94 -6.93 4.20 12.00
N LYS A 95 -8.15 4.48 11.51
CA LYS A 95 -9.19 5.14 12.31
C LYS A 95 -9.48 4.36 13.60
N HIS A 96 -9.70 3.05 13.50
CA HIS A 96 -9.96 2.21 14.67
C HIS A 96 -8.80 2.25 15.67
N LEU A 97 -7.55 2.19 15.20
CA LEU A 97 -6.38 2.24 16.08
C LEU A 97 -6.22 3.60 16.77
N MET A 98 -6.47 4.70 16.05
CA MET A 98 -6.44 6.06 16.61
C MET A 98 -7.51 6.22 17.71
N ASP A 99 -8.74 5.79 17.44
CA ASP A 99 -9.88 6.03 18.34
C ASP A 99 -9.90 5.07 19.54
N ASN A 100 -9.55 3.80 19.32
CA ASN A 100 -9.77 2.74 20.32
C ASN A 100 -8.48 2.14 20.88
N ARG A 101 -7.34 2.33 20.21
CA ARG A 101 -6.07 1.64 20.52
C ARG A 101 -4.88 2.59 20.51
N ALA A 102 -5.04 3.81 21.03
CA ALA A 102 -4.04 4.88 20.97
C ALA A 102 -2.62 4.46 21.38
N ARG A 103 -2.48 3.61 22.41
CA ARG A 103 -1.18 3.07 22.83
C ARG A 103 -0.52 2.19 21.76
N ASP A 104 -1.28 1.33 21.09
CA ASP A 104 -0.76 0.48 20.03
C ASP A 104 -0.47 1.30 18.77
N TRP A 105 -1.32 2.29 18.48
CA TRP A 105 -1.10 3.26 17.41
C TRP A 105 0.25 3.98 17.58
N ASP A 106 0.51 4.56 18.76
CA ASP A 106 1.78 5.24 19.04
C ASP A 106 2.99 4.30 18.93
N ARG A 107 2.85 3.04 19.36
CA ARG A 107 3.93 2.04 19.23
C ARG A 107 4.24 1.71 17.78
N LEU A 108 3.21 1.52 16.95
CA LEU A 108 3.37 1.26 15.53
C LEU A 108 3.99 2.45 14.80
N LEU A 109 3.56 3.68 15.11
CA LEU A 109 4.16 4.90 14.56
C LEU A 109 5.64 5.02 14.90
N LYS A 110 6.03 4.74 16.15
CA LYS A 110 7.46 4.76 16.53
C LYS A 110 8.30 3.77 15.72
N LYS A 111 7.72 2.63 15.32
CA LYS A 111 8.43 1.60 14.53
C LYS A 111 8.47 1.92 13.05
N TYR A 112 7.36 2.40 12.48
CA TYR A 112 7.17 2.49 11.03
C TYR A 112 7.15 3.92 10.46
N ASP A 113 6.95 4.93 11.31
CA ASP A 113 6.89 6.35 10.93
C ASP A 113 7.78 7.21 11.85
N PRO A 114 9.11 6.97 11.88
CA PRO A 114 10.02 7.70 12.77
C PRO A 114 10.12 9.20 12.43
N SER A 115 9.82 9.60 11.18
CA SER A 115 9.75 11.01 10.76
C SER A 115 8.44 11.70 11.18
N GLY A 116 7.40 10.93 11.53
CA GLY A 116 6.09 11.44 11.90
C GLY A 116 5.29 12.02 10.73
N GLU A 117 5.69 11.74 9.48
CA GLU A 117 5.02 12.25 8.29
C GLU A 117 3.62 11.66 8.13
N TYR A 118 3.48 10.36 8.39
CA TYR A 118 2.19 9.67 8.28
C TYR A 118 1.26 10.02 9.42
N ARG A 119 1.79 10.14 10.64
CA ARG A 119 1.05 10.65 11.79
C ARG A 119 0.40 11.98 11.46
N LYS A 120 1.15 12.95 10.93
CA LYS A 120 0.63 14.27 10.55
C LYS A 120 -0.45 14.16 9.46
N LYS A 121 -0.21 13.34 8.44
CA LYS A 121 -1.17 13.11 7.34
C LYS A 121 -2.52 12.61 7.87
N TYR A 122 -2.50 11.53 8.65
CA TYR A 122 -3.75 10.90 9.12
C TYR A 122 -4.42 11.67 10.25
N GLU A 123 -3.67 12.30 11.16
CA GLU A 123 -4.26 13.20 12.14
C GLU A 123 -5.00 14.35 11.45
N LYS A 124 -4.44 14.93 10.37
CA LYS A 124 -5.15 15.94 9.58
C LYS A 124 -6.40 15.35 8.91
N THR A 125 -6.32 14.15 8.32
CA THR A 125 -7.47 13.52 7.65
C THR A 125 -8.62 13.18 8.61
N PHE A 126 -8.31 12.69 9.81
CA PHE A 126 -9.32 12.14 10.72
C PHE A 126 -9.73 13.07 11.86
N LYS A 127 -8.92 14.05 12.28
CA LYS A 127 -9.34 15.08 13.26
C LYS A 127 -10.08 16.26 12.63
N SER A 128 -10.06 16.39 11.30
CA SER A 128 -10.75 17.48 10.58
C SER A 128 -12.18 17.13 10.17
N ASN A 129 -12.72 16.00 10.64
CA ASN A 129 -14.11 15.55 10.48
C ASN A 129 -14.66 15.12 11.84
#